data_AF-A0A9Q1J4T6-F1
#
_entry.id   AF-A0A9Q1J4T6-F1
#
_cell.length_a   1.000
_cell.length_b   1.000
_cell.length_c   1.000
_cell.angle_alpha   90.00
_cell.angle_beta   90.00
_cell.angle_gamma   90.00
#
_symmetry.space_group_name_H-M   'P 1'
#
loop_
_entity.id
_entity.type
_entity.pdbx_description
1 polymer ?
#
loop_
_entity_poly.entity_id
_entity_poly.type
_entity_poly.pdbx_seq_one_letter_code
_entity_poly.pdbx_strand_id
1 'polypeptide(L)'
;MSQAMAKGTPISRAKLGEQIFVKTDDFILSDPKMHIIKPSYNSLHDPHLRKYYHRKDMQDLLRKRNFITGEKEVRCSFKEYKMHQRYLEHLKGVADRTNGEIQRSKMRLFLEKQQEGLIPLDMTLMDMREQLLDEEVDCLRQDLLSWKVEERARLRRIEVEVRHEWNREKQLRDAQERRERKNHIAMVRKRTVHQLQLIAQAKLSEDSVMAERCRKNTPPSRISAKKTNVTPSRNATRTVDPHLQPTDKTRSFVIRPRKKTQAATSERISAAEEEVEQRLRKSRIQVSAV
;
A
#
# COMPACT_ATOMS: atom_id res chain seq x y z
N MET A 1 -60.73 39.97 16.16
CA MET A 1 -59.73 39.11 16.83
C MET A 1 -59.44 37.93 15.91
N SER A 2 -58.35 38.00 15.15
CA SER A 2 -57.95 36.96 14.19
C SER A 2 -57.43 35.74 14.94
N GLN A 3 -58.14 34.62 14.84
CA GLN A 3 -57.67 33.32 15.34
C GLN A 3 -56.45 32.87 14.54
N ALA A 4 -55.29 32.86 15.20
CA ALA A 4 -54.11 32.15 14.75
C ALA A 4 -54.40 30.64 14.82
N MET A 5 -54.76 30.05 13.68
CA MET A 5 -54.84 28.60 13.53
C MET A 5 -53.44 28.03 13.79
N ALA A 6 -53.31 27.23 14.86
CA ALA A 6 -52.12 26.43 15.10
C ALA A 6 -51.80 25.65 13.82
N LYS A 7 -50.59 25.88 13.28
CA LYS A 7 -50.09 25.19 12.08
C LYS A 7 -49.99 23.71 12.40
N GLY A 8 -51.03 22.95 12.07
CA GLY A 8 -50.99 21.49 12.13
C GLY A 8 -49.79 20.99 11.34
N THR A 9 -49.04 20.05 11.91
CA THR A 9 -47.88 19.44 11.28
C THR A 9 -48.25 18.99 9.86
N PRO A 10 -47.52 19.43 8.83
CA PRO A 10 -47.83 19.06 7.45
C PRO A 10 -47.75 17.54 7.32
N ILE A 11 -48.85 16.92 6.90
CA ILE A 11 -48.93 15.48 6.69
C ILE A 11 -48.13 15.13 5.44
N SER A 12 -47.17 14.23 5.60
CA SER A 12 -46.25 13.77 4.56
C SER A 12 -46.20 12.23 4.53
N ARG A 13 -45.72 11.68 3.42
CA ARG A 13 -45.61 10.22 3.22
C ARG A 13 -44.18 9.71 3.03
N ALA A 14 -43.33 10.49 2.38
CA ALA A 14 -41.92 10.19 2.13
C ALA A 14 -41.16 11.47 1.74
N LYS A 15 -39.83 11.40 1.71
CA LYS A 15 -39.00 12.53 1.26
C LYS A 15 -39.02 12.69 -0.25
N LEU A 16 -38.64 13.88 -0.70
CA LEU A 16 -38.58 14.23 -2.12
C LEU A 16 -37.58 13.35 -2.88
N GLY A 17 -38.08 12.66 -3.91
CA GLY A 17 -37.31 11.72 -4.73
C GLY A 17 -37.06 10.36 -4.07
N GLU A 18 -37.76 10.05 -2.99
CA GLU A 18 -37.80 8.69 -2.42
C GLU A 18 -39.04 7.94 -2.89
N GLN A 19 -38.84 6.66 -3.21
CA GLN A 19 -39.90 5.77 -3.65
C GLN A 19 -40.86 5.48 -2.48
N ILE A 20 -42.17 5.61 -2.73
CA ILE A 20 -43.22 5.29 -1.74
C ILE A 20 -43.32 3.77 -1.52
N PHE A 21 -43.12 3.02 -2.60
CA PHE A 21 -43.23 1.56 -2.59
C PHE A 21 -41.90 0.95 -2.16
N VAL A 22 -41.96 0.11 -1.14
CA VAL A 22 -40.81 -0.70 -0.72
C VAL A 22 -40.55 -1.73 -1.81
N LYS A 23 -39.28 -1.86 -2.22
CA LYS A 23 -38.84 -2.94 -3.08
C LYS A 23 -38.92 -4.23 -2.26
N THR A 24 -39.93 -5.04 -2.53
CA THR A 24 -39.99 -6.40 -2.01
C THR A 24 -39.36 -7.33 -3.02
N ASP A 25 -38.53 -8.26 -2.56
CA ASP A 25 -37.87 -9.24 -3.42
C ASP A 25 -38.89 -10.24 -4.00
N ASP A 26 -40.02 -10.43 -3.29
CA ASP A 26 -41.11 -11.32 -3.67
C ASP A 26 -42.41 -10.56 -4.01
N PHE A 27 -43.22 -11.17 -4.87
CA PHE A 27 -44.57 -10.72 -5.17
C PHE A 27 -45.50 -10.97 -3.99
N ILE A 28 -46.15 -9.91 -3.50
CA ILE A 28 -47.09 -10.02 -2.38
C ILE A 28 -48.39 -10.66 -2.88
N LEU A 29 -48.52 -11.98 -2.70
CA LEU A 29 -49.73 -12.74 -3.05
C LEU A 29 -50.95 -12.35 -2.19
N SER A 30 -50.75 -11.62 -1.09
CA SER A 30 -51.84 -11.16 -0.22
C SER A 30 -52.68 -10.03 -0.83
N ASP A 31 -52.15 -9.29 -1.82
CA ASP A 31 -52.90 -8.24 -2.54
C ASP A 31 -52.57 -8.23 -4.05
N PRO A 32 -53.00 -9.26 -4.81
CA PRO A 32 -52.65 -9.40 -6.23
C PRO A 32 -53.15 -8.24 -7.11
N LYS A 33 -54.17 -7.51 -6.63
CA LYS A 33 -54.81 -6.40 -7.34
C LYS A 33 -54.37 -5.02 -6.82
N MET A 34 -53.42 -4.95 -5.89
CA MET A 34 -52.89 -3.71 -5.30
C MET A 34 -53.99 -2.76 -4.76
N HIS A 35 -55.00 -3.31 -4.08
CA HIS A 35 -56.07 -2.52 -3.48
C HIS A 35 -55.60 -1.69 -2.29
N ILE A 36 -54.53 -2.10 -1.60
CA ILE A 36 -54.03 -1.45 -0.38
C ILE A 36 -53.41 -0.09 -0.71
N ILE A 37 -52.67 0.00 -1.80
CA ILE A 37 -52.17 1.27 -2.33
C ILE A 37 -52.24 1.26 -3.85
N LYS A 38 -53.04 2.16 -4.41
CA LYS A 38 -53.15 2.30 -5.86
C LYS A 38 -51.83 2.87 -6.41
N PRO A 39 -51.24 2.28 -7.46
CA PRO A 39 -50.05 2.82 -8.10
C PRO A 39 -50.43 4.05 -8.96
N SER A 40 -50.71 5.19 -8.32
CA SER A 40 -50.80 6.46 -9.03
C SER A 40 -49.40 7.06 -9.11
N TYR A 41 -48.91 7.25 -10.34
CA TYR A 41 -47.60 7.85 -10.57
C TYR A 41 -47.54 9.26 -9.97
N ASN A 42 -46.49 9.52 -9.19
CA ASN A 42 -46.19 10.85 -8.67
C ASN A 42 -44.70 11.11 -8.83
N SER A 43 -44.36 12.08 -9.68
CA SER A 43 -42.98 12.42 -10.02
C SER A 43 -42.15 12.87 -8.81
N LEU A 44 -42.77 13.43 -7.77
CA LEU A 44 -42.06 13.85 -6.55
C LEU A 44 -41.50 12.67 -5.73
N HIS A 45 -41.92 11.44 -6.04
CA HIS A 45 -41.43 10.21 -5.42
C HIS A 45 -40.62 9.33 -6.37
N ASP A 46 -40.28 9.86 -7.55
CA ASP A 46 -39.50 9.13 -8.53
C ASP A 46 -38.00 9.22 -8.19
N PRO A 47 -37.32 8.09 -7.89
CA PRO A 47 -35.89 8.08 -7.62
C PRO A 47 -35.05 8.59 -8.78
N HIS A 48 -35.50 8.44 -10.03
CA HIS A 48 -34.77 8.89 -11.21
C HIS A 48 -34.83 10.41 -11.36
N LEU A 49 -35.89 11.05 -10.88
CA LEU A 49 -36.03 12.51 -10.85
C LEU A 49 -35.40 13.14 -9.60
N ARG A 50 -34.84 12.34 -8.70
CA ARG A 50 -34.22 12.84 -7.46
C ARG A 50 -33.19 13.92 -7.74
N LYS A 51 -32.29 13.71 -8.71
CA LYS A 51 -31.26 14.70 -9.08
C LYS A 51 -31.87 16.03 -9.57
N TYR A 52 -32.95 15.96 -10.33
CA TYR A 52 -33.66 17.14 -10.83
C TYR A 52 -34.28 17.95 -9.67
N TYR A 53 -34.99 17.27 -8.77
CA TYR A 53 -35.63 17.91 -7.61
C TYR A 53 -34.67 18.31 -6.49
N HIS A 54 -33.42 17.85 -6.51
CA HIS A 54 -32.40 18.25 -5.54
C HIS A 54 -31.78 19.63 -5.83
N ARG A 55 -32.03 20.21 -7.00
CA ARG A 55 -31.57 21.57 -7.33
C ARG A 55 -32.28 22.61 -6.46
N LYS A 56 -31.53 23.63 -6.02
CA LYS A 56 -32.02 24.65 -5.09
C LYS A 56 -33.21 25.44 -5.65
N ASP A 57 -33.14 25.83 -6.91
CA ASP A 57 -34.20 26.53 -7.64
C ASP A 57 -35.51 25.75 -7.66
N MET A 58 -35.44 24.44 -7.93
CA MET A 58 -36.61 23.56 -7.93
C MET A 58 -37.18 23.36 -6.52
N GLN A 59 -36.34 23.22 -5.50
CA GLN A 59 -36.82 23.14 -4.11
C GLN A 59 -37.46 24.43 -3.64
N ASP A 60 -36.89 25.59 -4.02
CA ASP A 60 -37.47 26.89 -3.70
C ASP A 60 -38.84 27.05 -4.38
N LEU A 61 -38.98 26.60 -5.63
CA LEU A 61 -40.26 26.58 -6.35
C LEU A 61 -41.30 25.67 -5.68
N LEU A 62 -40.90 24.45 -5.30
CA LEU A 62 -41.78 23.48 -4.65
C LEU A 62 -42.22 23.95 -3.25
N ARG A 63 -41.32 24.59 -2.48
CA ARG A 63 -41.64 25.22 -1.20
C ARG A 63 -42.60 26.40 -1.37
N LYS A 64 -42.34 27.29 -2.33
CA LYS A 64 -43.25 28.42 -2.65
C LYS A 64 -44.65 27.96 -3.03
N ARG A 65 -44.76 26.81 -3.72
CA ARG A 65 -46.05 26.21 -4.12
C ARG A 65 -46.63 25.23 -3.10
N ASN A 66 -46.04 25.08 -1.91
CA ASN A 66 -46.50 24.20 -0.82
C ASN A 66 -46.57 22.70 -1.17
N PHE A 67 -45.81 22.23 -2.16
CA PHE A 67 -45.72 20.80 -2.48
C PHE A 67 -44.80 20.03 -1.54
N ILE A 68 -43.84 20.72 -0.92
CA ILE A 68 -42.92 20.12 0.04
C ILE A 68 -42.86 20.92 1.35
N THR A 69 -42.60 20.23 2.44
CA THR A 69 -42.31 20.81 3.76
C THR A 69 -40.89 21.39 3.78
N GLY A 70 -40.56 22.22 4.79
CA GLY A 70 -39.19 22.70 5.02
C GLY A 70 -38.15 21.56 5.11
N GLU A 71 -38.57 20.40 5.60
CA GLU A 71 -37.76 19.18 5.73
C GLU A 71 -37.68 18.35 4.43
N LYS A 72 -38.04 18.93 3.28
CA LYS A 72 -38.04 18.28 1.96
C LYS A 72 -38.94 17.05 1.88
N GLU A 73 -39.94 16.97 2.75
CA GLU A 73 -40.97 15.95 2.70
C GLU A 73 -42.06 16.34 1.72
N VAL A 74 -42.56 15.38 0.94
CA VAL A 74 -43.65 15.65 0.00
C VAL A 74 -44.96 15.69 0.76
N ARG A 75 -45.66 16.83 0.65
CA ARG A 75 -46.95 17.03 1.27
C ARG A 75 -48.00 16.19 0.55
N CYS A 76 -48.84 15.49 1.30
CA CYS A 76 -49.89 14.67 0.73
C CYS A 76 -51.26 14.99 1.35
N SER A 77 -52.32 14.51 0.70
CA SER A 77 -53.66 14.54 1.27
C SER A 77 -53.79 13.56 2.43
N PHE A 78 -54.74 13.81 3.34
CA PHE A 78 -55.03 12.88 4.45
C PHE A 78 -55.41 11.48 3.95
N LYS A 79 -56.10 11.40 2.81
CA LYS A 79 -56.48 10.14 2.17
C LYS A 79 -55.26 9.35 1.72
N GLU A 80 -54.31 9.99 1.03
CA GLU A 80 -53.05 9.36 0.61
C GLU A 80 -52.22 8.91 1.80
N TYR A 81 -52.15 9.72 2.86
CA TYR A 81 -51.45 9.36 4.09
C TYR A 81 -52.03 8.11 4.74
N LYS A 82 -53.35 8.03 4.90
CA LYS A 82 -54.01 6.85 5.46
C LYS A 82 -53.84 5.60 4.59
N MET A 83 -53.86 5.73 3.27
CA MET A 83 -53.54 4.61 2.38
C MET A 83 -52.10 4.14 2.56
N HIS A 84 -51.15 5.06 2.63
CA HIS A 84 -49.74 4.73 2.84
C HIS A 84 -49.50 4.05 4.19
N GLN A 85 -50.13 4.52 5.27
CA GLN A 85 -50.05 3.88 6.59
C GLN A 85 -50.56 2.42 6.56
N ARG A 86 -51.73 2.18 5.93
CA ARG A 86 -52.27 0.82 5.75
C ARG A 86 -51.32 -0.07 4.94
N TYR A 87 -50.67 0.49 3.93
CA TYR A 87 -49.65 -0.22 3.15
C TYR A 87 -48.46 -0.65 4.00
N LEU A 88 -47.91 0.25 4.82
CA LEU A 88 -46.79 -0.07 5.71
C LEU A 88 -47.17 -1.12 6.76
N GLU A 89 -48.37 -1.00 7.35
CA GLU A 89 -48.90 -2.00 8.28
C GLU A 89 -49.04 -3.38 7.63
N HIS A 90 -49.54 -3.42 6.39
CA HIS A 90 -49.65 -4.67 5.64
C HIS A 90 -48.28 -5.29 5.36
N LEU A 91 -47.31 -4.50 4.88
CA LEU A 91 -45.95 -4.97 4.63
C LEU A 91 -45.31 -5.53 5.89
N LYS A 92 -45.44 -4.83 7.01
CA LYS A 92 -44.93 -5.30 8.30
C LYS A 92 -45.57 -6.64 8.68
N GLY A 93 -46.89 -6.76 8.55
CA GLY A 93 -47.59 -8.02 8.82
C GLY A 93 -47.15 -9.18 7.91
N VAL A 94 -46.86 -8.92 6.63
CA VAL A 94 -46.28 -9.93 5.73
C VAL A 94 -44.89 -10.33 6.20
N ALA A 95 -44.01 -9.36 6.47
CA ALA A 95 -42.65 -9.62 6.93
C ALA A 95 -42.61 -10.41 8.25
N ASP A 96 -43.48 -10.05 9.20
CA ASP A 96 -43.59 -10.73 10.50
C ASP A 96 -44.04 -12.20 10.32
N ARG A 97 -44.99 -12.46 9.42
CA ARG A 97 -45.43 -13.82 9.09
C ARG A 97 -44.31 -14.64 8.45
N THR A 98 -43.68 -14.11 7.41
CA THR A 98 -42.57 -14.77 6.70
C THR A 98 -41.41 -15.05 7.65
N ASN A 99 -41.01 -14.08 8.47
CA ASN A 99 -39.98 -14.28 9.48
C ASN A 99 -40.40 -15.36 10.48
N GLY A 100 -41.64 -15.33 10.98
CA GLY A 100 -42.17 -16.37 11.86
C GLY A 100 -42.12 -17.78 11.23
N GLU A 101 -42.42 -17.91 9.94
CA GLU A 101 -42.30 -19.18 9.21
C GLU A 101 -40.84 -19.62 9.08
N ILE A 102 -39.94 -18.72 8.71
CA ILE A 102 -38.50 -18.99 8.64
C ILE A 102 -37.98 -19.46 10.00
N GLN A 103 -38.34 -18.79 11.10
CA GLN A 103 -37.94 -19.19 12.45
C GLN A 103 -38.50 -20.56 12.83
N ARG A 104 -39.77 -20.86 12.51
CA ARG A 104 -40.36 -22.18 12.74
C ARG A 104 -39.68 -23.28 11.94
N SER A 105 -39.35 -23.03 10.68
CA SER A 105 -38.63 -23.97 9.82
C SER A 105 -37.21 -24.22 10.33
N LYS A 106 -36.49 -23.18 10.77
CA LYS A 106 -35.17 -23.31 11.41
C LYS A 106 -35.23 -24.12 12.70
N MET A 107 -36.20 -23.83 13.57
CA MET A 107 -36.44 -24.60 14.80
C MET A 107 -36.73 -26.07 14.49
N ARG A 108 -37.58 -26.35 13.50
CA ARG A 108 -37.89 -27.72 13.09
C ARG A 108 -36.65 -28.46 12.60
N LEU A 109 -35.86 -27.82 11.74
CA LEU A 109 -34.60 -28.40 11.25
C LEU A 109 -33.62 -28.66 12.40
N PHE A 110 -33.50 -27.73 13.35
CA PHE A 110 -32.67 -27.93 14.54
C PHE A 110 -33.10 -29.16 15.35
N LEU A 111 -34.40 -29.31 15.63
CA LEU A 111 -34.93 -30.46 16.36
C LEU A 111 -34.72 -31.78 15.59
N GLU A 112 -34.90 -31.77 14.27
CA GLU A 112 -34.60 -32.93 13.41
C GLU A 112 -33.12 -33.32 13.52
N LYS A 113 -32.20 -32.35 13.49
CA LYS A 113 -30.76 -32.59 13.60
C LYS A 113 -30.33 -33.04 15.01
N GLN A 114 -31.04 -32.63 16.05
CA GLN A 114 -30.87 -33.21 17.40
C GLN A 114 -31.31 -34.67 17.45
N GLN A 115 -32.43 -35.01 16.81
CA GLN A 115 -32.92 -36.40 16.73
C GLN A 115 -31.99 -37.30 15.93
N GLU A 116 -31.34 -36.77 14.89
CA GLU A 116 -30.29 -37.47 14.12
C GLU A 116 -28.98 -37.64 14.92
N GLY A 117 -28.85 -37.04 16.11
CA GLY A 117 -27.65 -37.09 16.94
C GLY A 117 -26.48 -36.24 16.43
N LEU A 118 -26.72 -35.38 15.43
CA LEU A 118 -25.73 -34.44 14.90
C LEU A 118 -25.52 -33.23 15.83
N ILE A 119 -26.50 -32.97 16.68
CA ILE A 119 -26.51 -31.89 17.65
C ILE A 119 -26.76 -32.51 19.04
N PRO A 120 -25.93 -32.17 20.05
CA PRO A 120 -26.15 -32.63 21.42
C PRO A 120 -27.55 -32.24 21.94
N LEU A 121 -28.19 -33.16 22.68
CA LEU A 121 -29.55 -32.96 23.21
C LEU A 121 -29.63 -31.84 24.27
N ASP A 122 -28.51 -31.58 24.94
CA ASP A 122 -28.34 -30.55 25.96
C ASP A 122 -28.01 -29.17 25.37
N MET A 123 -27.64 -29.10 24.09
CA MET A 123 -27.33 -27.85 23.42
C MET A 123 -28.61 -27.13 23.00
N THR A 124 -28.80 -25.88 23.45
CA THR A 124 -29.93 -25.05 23.00
C THR A 124 -29.58 -24.28 21.72
N LEU A 125 -30.61 -23.77 21.02
CA LEU A 125 -30.41 -22.87 19.88
C LEU A 125 -29.64 -21.60 20.23
N MET A 126 -29.73 -21.14 21.48
CA MET A 126 -29.01 -19.97 21.95
C MET A 126 -27.52 -20.28 22.12
N ASP A 127 -27.20 -21.42 22.74
CA ASP A 127 -25.82 -21.88 22.92
C ASP A 127 -25.15 -22.09 21.55
N MET A 128 -25.88 -22.67 20.61
CA MET A 128 -25.39 -22.88 19.25
C MET A 128 -25.16 -21.58 18.48
N ARG A 129 -26.03 -20.59 18.68
CA ARG A 129 -25.85 -19.24 18.12
C ARG A 129 -24.64 -18.55 18.73
N GLU A 130 -24.45 -18.66 20.03
CA GLU A 130 -23.32 -18.07 20.74
C GLU A 130 -21.99 -18.70 20.29
N GLN A 131 -21.95 -20.04 20.18
CA GLN A 131 -20.79 -20.77 19.68
C GLN A 131 -20.41 -20.35 18.24
N LEU A 132 -21.38 -20.22 17.34
CA LEU A 132 -21.11 -19.76 15.97
C LEU A 132 -20.58 -18.33 15.91
N LEU A 133 -21.09 -17.44 16.78
CA LEU A 133 -20.60 -16.08 16.87
C LEU A 133 -19.16 -16.03 17.42
N ASP A 134 -18.85 -16.87 18.40
CA ASP A 134 -17.50 -16.97 18.96
C ASP A 134 -16.51 -17.55 17.95
N GLU A 135 -16.91 -18.58 17.18
CA GLU A 135 -16.11 -19.15 16.09
C GLU A 135 -15.80 -18.10 15.00
N GLU A 136 -16.76 -17.24 14.65
CA GLU A 136 -16.55 -16.16 13.68
C GLU A 136 -15.56 -15.12 14.22
N VAL A 137 -15.69 -14.74 15.49
CA VAL A 137 -14.79 -13.80 16.16
C VAL A 137 -13.37 -14.36 16.27
N ASP A 138 -13.23 -15.66 16.57
CA ASP A 138 -11.93 -16.31 16.68
C ASP A 138 -11.23 -16.47 15.33
N CYS A 139 -11.98 -16.78 14.26
CA CYS A 139 -11.46 -16.78 12.90
C CYS A 139 -10.91 -15.40 12.51
N LEU A 140 -11.69 -14.34 12.75
CA LEU A 140 -11.25 -12.96 12.50
C LEU A 140 -10.04 -12.56 13.34
N ARG A 141 -9.98 -13.01 14.61
CA ARG A 141 -8.83 -12.79 15.49
C ARG A 141 -7.59 -13.49 14.95
N GLN A 142 -7.72 -14.72 14.47
CA GLN A 142 -6.62 -15.52 13.92
C GLN A 142 -6.09 -14.90 12.62
N ASP A 143 -6.96 -14.43 11.74
CA ASP A 143 -6.60 -13.71 10.53
C ASP A 143 -5.90 -12.37 10.83
N LEU A 144 -6.39 -11.63 11.82
CA LEU A 144 -5.74 -10.40 12.24
C LEU A 144 -4.34 -10.65 12.80
N LEU A 145 -4.15 -11.75 13.54
CA LEU A 145 -2.85 -12.15 14.07
C LEU A 145 -1.90 -12.58 12.94
N SER A 146 -2.37 -13.37 11.97
CA SER A 146 -1.58 -13.82 10.83
C SER A 146 -1.09 -12.62 10.00
N TRP A 147 -1.99 -11.68 9.71
CA TRP A 147 -1.66 -10.44 9.01
C TRP A 147 -0.63 -9.60 9.76
N LYS A 148 -0.77 -9.44 11.08
CA LYS A 148 0.21 -8.70 11.91
C LYS A 148 1.60 -9.33 11.87
N VAL A 149 1.69 -10.66 11.85
CA VAL A 149 2.97 -11.38 11.77
C VAL A 149 3.61 -11.16 10.40
N GLU A 150 2.83 -11.28 9.32
CA GLU A 150 3.30 -11.07 7.96
C GLU A 150 3.79 -9.63 7.74
N GLU A 151 3.02 -8.65 8.22
CA GLU A 151 3.37 -7.24 8.11
C GLU A 151 4.67 -6.93 8.86
N ARG A 152 4.85 -7.46 10.07
CA ARG A 152 6.13 -7.33 10.80
C ARG A 152 7.29 -7.99 10.07
N ALA A 153 7.07 -9.09 9.37
CA ALA A 153 8.11 -9.73 8.55
C ALA A 153 8.44 -8.87 7.32
N ARG A 154 7.44 -8.27 6.68
CA ARG A 154 7.61 -7.36 5.56
C ARG A 154 8.40 -6.11 5.94
N LEU A 155 8.04 -5.46 7.05
CA LEU A 155 8.75 -4.28 7.54
C LEU A 155 10.22 -4.58 7.86
N ARG A 156 10.51 -5.74 8.44
CA ARG A 156 11.90 -6.18 8.68
C ARG A 156 12.70 -6.35 7.39
N ARG A 157 12.08 -6.86 6.31
CA ARG A 157 12.75 -6.96 5.00
C ARG A 157 13.07 -5.57 4.44
N ILE A 158 12.09 -4.66 4.48
CA ILE A 158 12.26 -3.28 4.03
C ILE A 158 13.36 -2.57 4.83
N GLU A 159 13.39 -2.76 6.16
CA GLU A 159 14.42 -2.14 7.00
C GLU A 159 15.84 -2.58 6.61
N VAL A 160 16.01 -3.87 6.30
CA VAL A 160 17.28 -4.41 5.82
C VAL A 160 17.65 -3.83 4.46
N GLU A 161 16.69 -3.75 3.53
CA GLU A 161 16.91 -3.17 2.19
C GLU A 161 17.33 -1.69 2.26
N VAL A 162 16.59 -0.88 3.02
CA VAL A 162 16.90 0.55 3.23
C VAL A 162 18.30 0.71 3.84
N ARG A 163 18.67 -0.14 4.80
CA ARG A 163 20.00 -0.13 5.41
C ARG A 163 21.10 -0.45 4.40
N HIS A 164 20.87 -1.43 3.52
CA HIS A 164 21.81 -1.76 2.45
C HIS A 164 21.95 -0.65 1.42
N GLU A 165 20.85 -0.03 1.02
CA GLU A 165 20.85 1.12 0.09
C GLU A 165 21.61 2.31 0.66
N TRP A 166 21.30 2.69 1.91
CA TRP A 166 22.00 3.77 2.59
C TRP A 166 23.51 3.51 2.69
N ASN A 167 23.91 2.27 2.99
CA ASN A 167 25.32 1.88 3.03
C ASN A 167 25.99 1.99 1.64
N ARG A 168 25.32 1.56 0.57
CA ARG A 168 25.85 1.69 -0.81
C ARG A 168 26.01 3.15 -1.20
N GLU A 169 25.01 3.97 -0.93
CA GLU A 169 25.04 5.39 -1.25
C GLU A 169 26.13 6.13 -0.47
N LYS A 170 26.29 5.81 0.82
CA LYS A 170 27.39 6.33 1.65
C LYS A 170 28.75 5.97 1.06
N GLN A 171 28.95 4.72 0.65
CA GLN A 171 30.20 4.30 0.02
C GLN A 171 30.50 5.07 -1.27
N LEU A 172 29.49 5.35 -2.09
CA LEU A 172 29.63 6.15 -3.30
C LEU A 172 30.01 7.60 -2.98
N ARG A 173 29.34 8.23 -2.00
CA ARG A 173 29.69 9.58 -1.53
C ARG A 173 31.13 9.65 -1.02
N ASP A 174 31.53 8.73 -0.15
CA ASP A 174 32.90 8.67 0.38
C ASP A 174 33.93 8.45 -0.74
N ALA A 175 33.61 7.63 -1.75
CA ALA A 175 34.48 7.39 -2.90
C ALA A 175 34.61 8.64 -3.80
N GLN A 176 33.51 9.37 -4.01
CA GLN A 176 33.52 10.61 -4.76
C GLN A 176 34.33 11.68 -4.05
N GLU A 177 34.12 11.87 -2.75
CA GLU A 177 34.88 12.84 -1.95
C GLU A 177 36.39 12.53 -1.98
N ARG A 178 36.77 11.25 -1.92
CA ARG A 178 38.17 10.83 -2.07
C ARG A 178 38.74 11.19 -3.46
N ARG A 179 37.95 11.08 -4.53
CA ARG A 179 38.38 11.47 -5.89
C ARG A 179 38.55 12.98 -5.99
N GLU A 180 37.60 13.74 -5.47
CA GLU A 180 37.65 15.21 -5.46
C GLU A 180 38.84 15.73 -4.65
N ARG A 181 39.09 15.16 -3.46
CA ARG A 181 40.27 15.46 -2.65
C ARG A 181 41.57 15.17 -3.41
N LYS A 182 41.68 14.01 -4.07
CA LYS A 182 42.84 13.66 -4.90
C LYS A 182 43.04 14.65 -6.05
N ASN A 183 41.97 15.01 -6.74
CA ASN A 183 42.00 15.99 -7.84
C ASN A 183 42.43 17.37 -7.36
N HIS A 184 41.91 17.82 -6.21
CA HIS A 184 42.29 19.08 -5.59
C HIS A 184 43.78 19.10 -5.23
N ILE A 185 44.27 18.06 -4.55
CA ILE A 185 45.70 17.91 -4.21
C ILE A 185 46.56 17.92 -5.48
N ALA A 186 46.17 17.18 -6.52
CA ALA A 186 46.90 17.16 -7.78
C ALA A 186 46.92 18.54 -8.46
N MET A 187 45.81 19.29 -8.43
CA MET A 187 45.73 20.65 -8.96
C MET A 187 46.67 21.61 -8.21
N VAL A 188 46.64 21.58 -6.87
CA VAL A 188 47.52 22.42 -6.03
C VAL A 188 48.99 22.10 -6.30
N ARG A 189 49.34 20.81 -6.42
CA ARG A 189 50.69 20.37 -6.81
C ARG A 189 51.12 20.90 -8.18
N LYS A 190 50.22 20.85 -9.18
CA LYS A 190 50.51 21.41 -10.52
C LYS A 190 50.76 22.92 -10.47
N ARG A 191 49.93 23.68 -9.74
CA ARG A 191 50.08 25.14 -9.57
C ARG A 191 51.39 25.51 -8.89
N THR A 192 51.75 24.79 -7.82
CA THR A 192 53.01 25.03 -7.09
C THR A 192 54.23 24.74 -7.95
N VAL A 193 54.24 23.62 -8.70
CA VAL A 193 55.33 23.33 -9.66
C VAL A 193 55.45 24.44 -10.72
N HIS A 194 54.33 24.90 -11.28
CA HIS A 194 54.34 25.98 -12.27
C HIS A 194 54.89 27.30 -11.69
N GLN A 195 54.47 27.69 -10.48
CA GLN A 195 55.04 28.86 -9.79
C GLN A 195 56.55 28.73 -9.58
N LEU A 196 57.02 27.58 -9.10
CA LEU A 196 58.46 27.35 -8.92
C LEU A 196 59.23 27.46 -10.24
N GLN A 197 58.64 27.03 -11.35
CA GLN A 197 59.25 27.13 -12.67
C GLN A 197 59.33 28.59 -13.16
N LEU A 198 58.29 29.39 -12.94
CA LEU A 198 58.32 30.83 -13.23
C LEU A 198 59.39 31.55 -12.39
N ILE A 199 59.49 31.24 -11.10
CA ILE A 199 60.52 31.79 -10.21
C ILE A 199 61.91 31.39 -10.69
N ALA A 200 62.11 30.13 -11.10
CA ALA A 200 63.40 29.67 -11.63
C ALA A 200 63.79 30.39 -12.93
N GLN A 201 62.82 30.62 -13.83
CA GLN A 201 63.05 31.39 -15.05
C GLN A 201 63.40 32.86 -14.77
N ALA A 202 62.70 33.49 -13.83
CA ALA A 202 63.00 34.85 -13.39
C ALA A 202 64.43 34.94 -12.84
N LYS A 203 64.83 34.00 -11.98
CA LYS A 203 66.21 33.92 -11.46
C LYS A 203 67.25 33.75 -12.57
N LEU A 204 67.03 32.85 -13.53
CA LEU A 204 67.92 32.70 -14.69
C LEU A 204 68.02 33.97 -15.54
N SER A 205 66.93 34.72 -15.68
CA SER A 205 66.93 36.02 -16.39
C SER A 205 67.65 37.12 -15.62
N GLU A 206 67.50 37.17 -14.29
CA GLU A 206 68.22 38.10 -13.41
C GLU A 206 69.72 37.78 -13.41
N ASP A 207 70.08 36.51 -13.31
CA ASP A 207 71.47 36.04 -13.40
C ASP A 207 72.08 36.39 -14.77
N SER A 208 71.30 36.29 -15.86
CA SER A 208 71.73 36.72 -17.20
C SER A 208 71.90 38.23 -17.31
N VAL A 209 70.98 39.03 -16.75
CA VAL A 209 71.09 40.51 -16.73
C VAL A 209 72.25 40.97 -15.86
N MET A 210 72.49 40.30 -14.73
CA MET A 210 73.65 40.54 -13.87
C MET A 210 74.95 40.13 -14.56
N ALA A 211 74.97 39.01 -15.28
CA ALA A 211 76.12 38.61 -16.11
C ALA A 211 76.38 39.59 -17.26
N GLU A 212 75.36 40.09 -17.93
CA GLU A 212 75.44 41.10 -19.00
C GLU A 212 75.96 42.45 -18.45
N ARG A 213 75.50 42.85 -17.26
CA ARG A 213 75.96 44.05 -16.55
C ARG A 213 77.42 43.92 -16.10
N CYS A 214 77.83 42.73 -15.64
CA CYS A 214 79.23 42.43 -15.36
C CYS A 214 80.08 42.50 -16.63
N ARG A 215 79.61 41.97 -17.78
CA ARG A 215 80.33 42.07 -19.07
C ARG A 215 80.58 43.51 -19.51
N LYS A 216 79.59 44.41 -19.38
CA LYS A 216 79.70 45.83 -19.75
C LYS A 216 80.62 46.65 -18.83
N ASN A 217 80.89 46.18 -17.61
CA ASN A 217 81.76 46.83 -16.64
C ASN A 217 83.13 46.15 -16.49
N THR A 218 83.49 45.22 -17.38
CA THR A 218 84.81 44.58 -17.36
C THR A 218 85.82 45.40 -18.18
N PRO A 219 86.91 45.92 -17.59
CA PRO A 219 88.03 46.45 -18.36
C PRO A 219 88.73 45.31 -19.12
N PRO A 220 89.33 45.58 -20.30
CA PRO A 220 89.93 44.55 -21.12
C PRO A 220 91.17 44.01 -20.40
N SER A 221 91.09 42.78 -19.89
CA SER A 221 92.25 42.10 -19.33
C SER A 221 92.53 40.78 -20.05
N ARG A 222 93.81 40.71 -20.39
CA ARG A 222 94.58 39.67 -21.08
C ARG A 222 94.13 38.23 -20.84
N ILE A 223 93.88 37.60 -21.98
CA ILE A 223 94.32 36.25 -22.38
C ILE A 223 95.26 35.57 -21.37
N SER A 224 94.79 34.49 -20.77
CA SER A 224 95.65 33.38 -20.35
C SER A 224 94.87 32.07 -20.51
N ALA A 225 95.12 31.42 -21.63
CA ALA A 225 94.69 30.07 -21.89
C ALA A 225 95.34 29.10 -20.90
N LYS A 226 94.53 28.35 -20.15
CA LYS A 226 94.94 27.05 -19.61
C LYS A 226 93.87 26.02 -19.92
N LYS A 227 94.20 25.19 -20.90
CA LYS A 227 93.58 23.90 -21.20
C LYS A 227 93.81 22.96 -20.03
N THR A 228 92.76 22.36 -19.50
CA THR A 228 92.84 20.99 -18.94
C THR A 228 91.58 20.23 -19.31
N ASN A 229 91.80 19.22 -20.14
CA ASN A 229 90.84 18.19 -20.51
C ASN A 229 90.60 17.25 -19.32
N VAL A 230 89.34 16.95 -19.01
CA VAL A 230 88.94 15.64 -18.47
C VAL A 230 87.63 15.23 -19.14
N THR A 231 87.70 14.09 -19.80
CA THR A 231 86.69 13.40 -20.61
C THR A 231 85.66 12.63 -19.74
N PRO A 232 84.59 12.09 -20.33
CA PRO A 232 83.27 11.96 -19.71
C PRO A 232 82.97 10.53 -19.23
N SER A 233 82.03 10.39 -18.29
CA SER A 233 81.40 9.11 -18.00
C SER A 233 79.94 9.07 -18.43
N ARG A 234 79.72 8.03 -19.23
CA ARG A 234 78.56 7.58 -20.00
C ARG A 234 77.53 6.83 -19.15
N ASN A 235 76.31 6.82 -19.69
CA ASN A 235 75.30 5.73 -19.65
C ASN A 235 74.61 5.45 -18.29
N ALA A 236 73.36 5.00 -18.21
CA ALA A 236 72.51 4.24 -19.14
C ALA A 236 71.03 4.64 -18.90
N THR A 237 70.16 4.85 -19.91
CA THR A 237 69.34 3.82 -20.60
C THR A 237 68.87 2.70 -19.67
N ARG A 238 67.59 2.40 -19.49
CA ARG A 238 66.61 1.75 -20.40
C ARG A 238 65.44 1.37 -19.44
N THR A 239 64.15 1.32 -19.76
CA THR A 239 63.51 0.44 -20.75
C THR A 239 62.05 0.85 -20.85
N VAL A 240 61.64 1.24 -22.05
CA VAL A 240 60.26 1.15 -22.54
C VAL A 240 60.12 -0.26 -23.14
N ASP A 241 58.92 -0.84 -23.11
CA ASP A 241 58.19 -1.46 -24.25
C ASP A 241 57.36 -2.72 -23.90
N PRO A 242 56.35 -3.08 -24.73
CA PRO A 242 54.97 -3.27 -24.30
C PRO A 242 54.39 -4.61 -24.83
N HIS A 243 53.06 -4.64 -25.03
CA HIS A 243 52.31 -5.59 -25.85
C HIS A 243 52.02 -7.00 -25.28
N LEU A 244 50.73 -7.30 -25.05
CA LEU A 244 49.90 -8.21 -25.87
C LEU A 244 48.51 -8.39 -25.22
N GLN A 245 47.44 -8.07 -25.97
CA GLN A 245 46.09 -8.64 -25.77
C GLN A 245 46.00 -10.01 -26.49
N PRO A 246 44.80 -10.59 -26.72
CA PRO A 246 43.95 -11.37 -25.81
C PRO A 246 43.80 -12.82 -26.32
N THR A 247 43.41 -13.80 -25.47
CA THR A 247 42.79 -15.04 -26.00
C THR A 247 41.67 -15.55 -25.09
N ASP A 248 40.50 -15.68 -25.71
CA ASP A 248 39.38 -16.52 -25.28
C ASP A 248 39.81 -17.97 -25.12
N LYS A 249 39.51 -18.57 -23.97
CA LYS A 249 39.25 -20.02 -23.86
C LYS A 249 38.10 -20.27 -22.89
N THR A 250 36.94 -20.51 -23.49
CA THR A 250 35.79 -21.21 -22.93
C THR A 250 36.22 -22.51 -22.23
N ARG A 251 35.94 -22.62 -20.93
CA ARG A 251 36.01 -23.88 -20.18
C ARG A 251 34.62 -24.21 -19.68
N SER A 252 33.99 -25.17 -20.35
CA SER A 252 32.72 -25.78 -19.99
C SER A 252 32.83 -26.46 -18.61
N PHE A 253 32.08 -25.96 -17.64
CA PHE A 253 31.82 -26.65 -16.38
C PHE A 253 30.61 -27.56 -16.56
N VAL A 254 30.86 -28.87 -16.63
CA VAL A 254 29.81 -29.90 -16.60
C VAL A 254 29.34 -30.03 -15.15
N ILE A 255 28.16 -29.48 -14.87
CA ILE A 255 27.44 -29.65 -13.61
C ILE A 255 26.84 -31.07 -13.59
N ARG A 256 27.37 -31.96 -12.75
CA ARG A 256 26.71 -33.24 -12.43
C ARG A 256 25.50 -32.98 -11.52
N PRO A 257 24.30 -33.49 -11.82
CA PRO A 257 23.12 -33.27 -10.98
C PRO A 257 23.18 -34.09 -9.69
N ARG A 258 23.13 -33.39 -8.54
CA ARG A 258 22.94 -33.97 -7.19
C ARG A 258 21.48 -34.48 -7.05
N LYS A 259 21.22 -35.72 -7.49
CA LYS A 259 19.89 -36.36 -7.36
C LYS A 259 19.65 -37.12 -6.03
N LYS A 260 20.60 -37.13 -5.07
CA LYS A 260 20.48 -37.95 -3.84
C LYS A 260 20.04 -37.21 -2.57
N THR A 261 19.86 -35.89 -2.59
CA THR A 261 19.53 -35.11 -1.39
C THR A 261 18.05 -34.72 -1.25
N GLN A 262 17.23 -34.83 -2.30
CA GLN A 262 15.81 -34.44 -2.24
C GLN A 262 14.89 -35.50 -1.62
N ALA A 263 15.20 -36.80 -1.80
CA ALA A 263 14.41 -37.88 -1.22
C ALA A 263 14.51 -37.92 0.32
N ALA A 264 15.73 -37.78 0.86
CA ALA A 264 15.97 -37.76 2.30
C ALA A 264 15.39 -36.52 3.01
N THR A 265 15.23 -35.40 2.31
CA THR A 265 14.54 -34.22 2.85
C THR A 265 13.02 -34.38 2.78
N SER A 266 12.48 -35.04 1.75
CA SER A 266 11.04 -35.27 1.61
C SER A 266 10.51 -36.25 2.66
N GLU A 267 11.23 -37.32 2.97
CA GLU A 267 10.85 -38.27 4.01
C GLU A 267 10.91 -37.66 5.41
N ARG A 268 11.88 -36.76 5.68
CA ARG A 268 11.97 -36.04 6.95
C ARG A 268 10.86 -35.02 7.16
N ILE A 269 10.38 -34.39 6.09
CA ILE A 269 9.25 -33.45 6.17
C ILE A 269 7.95 -34.24 6.40
N SER A 270 7.74 -35.33 5.69
CA SER A 270 6.57 -36.20 5.88
C SER A 270 6.50 -36.77 7.31
N ALA A 271 7.63 -37.22 7.88
CA ALA A 271 7.66 -37.73 9.25
C ALA A 271 7.38 -36.63 10.29
N ALA A 272 7.84 -35.40 10.05
CA ALA A 272 7.57 -34.26 10.93
C ALA A 272 6.11 -33.80 10.86
N GLU A 273 5.49 -33.84 9.67
CA GLU A 273 4.06 -33.54 9.49
C GLU A 273 3.17 -34.57 10.20
N GLU A 274 3.52 -35.86 10.11
CA GLU A 274 2.79 -36.93 10.79
C GLU A 274 2.91 -36.86 12.32
N GLU A 275 4.07 -36.44 12.85
CA GLU A 275 4.26 -36.20 14.30
C GLU A 275 3.42 -35.02 14.81
N VAL A 276 3.32 -33.94 14.02
CA VAL A 276 2.48 -32.78 14.35
C VAL A 276 1.00 -33.16 14.32
N GLU A 277 0.56 -33.94 13.33
CA GLU A 277 -0.83 -34.39 13.23
C GLU A 277 -1.21 -35.33 14.40
N GLN A 278 -0.31 -36.23 14.80
CA GLN A 278 -0.51 -37.09 15.97
C GLN A 278 -0.60 -36.29 17.28
N ARG A 279 0.18 -35.22 17.43
CA ARG A 279 0.09 -34.32 18.59
C ARG A 279 -1.25 -33.57 18.63
N LEU A 280 -1.71 -33.08 17.49
CA LEU A 280 -3.01 -32.40 17.37
C LEU A 280 -4.18 -33.35 17.65
N ARG A 281 -4.11 -34.61 17.21
CA ARG A 281 -5.13 -35.62 17.54
C ARG A 281 -5.16 -35.93 19.04
N LYS A 282 -4.00 -36.06 19.69
CA LYS A 282 -3.92 -36.28 21.15
C LYS A 282 -4.46 -35.09 21.95
N SER A 283 -4.18 -33.86 21.54
CA SER A 283 -4.75 -32.67 22.21
C SER A 283 -6.27 -32.57 22.02
N ARG A 284 -6.79 -32.98 20.86
CA ARG A 284 -8.25 -32.96 20.59
C ARG A 284 -9.01 -33.96 21.46
N ILE A 285 -8.42 -35.11 21.77
CA ILE A 285 -9.02 -36.13 22.65
C ILE A 285 -8.99 -35.70 24.13
N GLN A 286 -7.99 -34.91 24.55
CA GLN A 286 -7.95 -34.38 25.91
C GLN A 286 -8.96 -33.25 26.18
N VAL A 287 -9.34 -32.50 25.13
CA VAL A 287 -10.37 -31.44 25.25
C VAL A 287 -11.79 -32.01 25.25
N SER A 288 -12.00 -33.23 24.75
CA SER A 288 -13.33 -33.90 24.77
C SER A 288 -13.57 -34.77 26.02
N ALA A 289 -12.63 -34.82 26.97
CA ALA A 289 -12.70 -35.65 28.18
C ALA A 289 -12.82 -34.83 29.48
N VAL A 290 -13.08 -33.53 29.37
CA VAL A 290 -13.42 -32.59 30.45
C VAL A 290 -14.82 -32.06 30.17
#